data_AF-B3VZE6-F1
#
_entry.id   AF-B3VZE6-F1
#
_cell.length_a   1.000
_cell.length_b   1.000
_cell.length_c   1.000
_cell.angle_alpha   90.00
_cell.angle_beta   90.00
_cell.angle_gamma   90.00
#
_symmetry.space_group_name_H-M   'P 1'
#
loop_
_entity.id
_entity.type
_entity.pdbx_description
1 polymer ?
#
loop_
_entity_poly.entity_id
_entity_poly.type
_entity_poly.pdbx_seq_one_letter_code
_entity_poly.pdbx_strand_id
1 'polypeptide(L)'
;ENGNLPTCGTDKFCIWQFNFREFNVTEDIFASDSIELLRQCGIDFKMNNEMGIDVNRFGELLMSSGIVLNDGVHWVTFHSGYDFGYLLKLLTCRSLPDTPAGFFDLINMYFPMVYDIKHLMKFCNSLHGGLNKLAELLEVERIGVCHQAGSDSLLTSCTFKKLRDNF
;
A
#
# COMPACT_ATOMS: atom_id res chain seq x y z
N GLU A 1 11.95 -17.04 0.51
CA GLU A 1 12.22 -16.61 1.89
C GLU A 1 10.92 -16.41 2.66
N ASN A 2 10.93 -16.45 4.01
CA ASN A 2 9.72 -16.34 4.84
C ASN A 2 9.11 -14.92 4.92
N GLY A 3 9.62 -13.95 4.14
CA GLY A 3 9.12 -12.57 4.09
C GLY A 3 9.36 -11.79 5.39
N ASN A 4 10.55 -11.93 6.00
CA ASN A 4 10.88 -11.22 7.24
C ASN A 4 10.96 -9.70 6.99
N LEU A 5 10.63 -8.91 8.02
CA LEU A 5 10.80 -7.46 7.94
C LEU A 5 12.30 -7.11 7.91
N PRO A 6 12.71 -6.11 7.11
CA PRO A 6 14.10 -5.68 7.08
C PRO A 6 14.46 -5.02 8.43
N THR A 7 15.73 -5.14 8.83
CA THR A 7 16.22 -4.48 10.04
C THR A 7 17.02 -3.20 9.76
N CYS A 8 17.30 -2.91 8.48
CA CYS A 8 18.03 -1.73 8.03
C CYS A 8 19.38 -1.50 8.74
N GLY A 9 20.08 -2.59 9.08
CA GLY A 9 21.34 -2.54 9.80
C GLY A 9 21.21 -2.29 11.31
N THR A 10 19.99 -2.40 11.86
CA THR A 10 19.69 -2.29 13.30
C THR A 10 19.26 -3.64 13.89
N ASP A 11 18.98 -3.65 15.19
CA ASP A 11 18.38 -4.77 15.93
C ASP A 11 16.84 -4.79 15.86
N LYS A 12 16.23 -3.80 15.19
CA LYS A 12 14.78 -3.62 15.11
C LYS A 12 14.28 -3.76 13.68
N PHE A 13 13.06 -4.25 13.53
CA PHE A 13 12.38 -4.27 12.24
C PHE A 13 11.98 -2.86 11.79
N CYS A 14 11.98 -2.65 10.48
CA CYS A 14 11.67 -1.38 9.85
C CYS A 14 10.47 -1.52 8.90
N ILE A 15 9.64 -0.47 8.90
CA ILE A 15 8.56 -0.21 7.97
C ILE A 15 8.69 1.25 7.56
N TRP A 16 8.41 1.55 6.29
CA TRP A 16 8.44 2.91 5.77
C TRP A 16 7.04 3.42 5.51
N GLN A 17 6.81 4.67 5.88
CA GLN A 17 5.68 5.47 5.45
C GLN A 17 6.21 6.68 4.70
N PHE A 18 5.85 6.78 3.43
CA PHE A 18 6.23 7.90 2.58
C PHE A 18 5.10 8.94 2.58
N ASN A 19 5.40 10.16 3.01
CA ASN A 19 4.45 11.27 3.01
C ASN A 19 4.76 12.19 1.84
N PHE A 20 3.82 12.39 0.92
CA PHE A 20 4.01 13.15 -0.31
C PHE A 20 3.56 14.61 -0.17
N ARG A 21 4.22 15.52 -0.88
CA ARG A 21 3.97 16.98 -0.79
C ARG A 21 2.92 17.52 -1.75
N GLU A 22 2.59 16.74 -2.76
CA GLU A 22 1.79 17.18 -3.90
C GLU A 22 0.31 17.40 -3.57
N PHE A 23 -0.19 16.82 -2.48
CA PHE A 23 -1.57 17.04 -2.07
C PHE A 23 -1.72 18.37 -1.31
N ASN A 24 -2.59 19.24 -1.82
CA ASN A 24 -2.92 20.52 -1.23
C ASN A 24 -4.43 20.64 -0.93
N VAL A 25 -4.77 20.69 0.36
CA VAL A 25 -6.16 20.78 0.84
C VAL A 25 -6.90 22.06 0.43
N THR A 26 -6.20 23.09 -0.07
CA THR A 26 -6.85 24.32 -0.55
C THR A 26 -7.11 24.33 -2.06
N GLU A 27 -6.40 23.50 -2.82
CA GLU A 27 -6.39 23.55 -4.30
C GLU A 27 -6.95 22.28 -4.92
N ASP A 28 -6.68 21.12 -4.31
CA ASP A 28 -7.05 19.82 -4.86
C ASP A 28 -8.50 19.44 -4.58
N ILE A 29 -9.02 18.57 -5.43
CA ILE A 29 -10.31 17.93 -5.24
C ILE A 29 -10.14 16.79 -4.24
N PHE A 30 -10.98 16.77 -3.20
CA PHE A 30 -11.00 15.72 -2.20
C PHE A 30 -12.42 15.47 -1.68
N ALA A 31 -12.63 14.32 -1.05
CA ALA A 31 -13.80 14.06 -0.24
C ALA A 31 -13.58 14.61 1.18
N SER A 32 -14.50 15.46 1.66
CA SER A 32 -14.40 16.09 2.99
C SER A 32 -14.24 15.08 4.10
N ASP A 33 -15.03 14.01 4.05
CA ASP A 33 -15.07 12.98 5.09
C ASP A 33 -13.75 12.21 5.15
N SER A 34 -13.10 12.02 3.99
CA SER A 34 -11.78 11.38 3.92
C SER A 34 -10.68 12.27 4.52
N ILE A 35 -10.70 13.59 4.27
CA ILE A 35 -9.72 14.50 4.86
C ILE A 35 -9.90 14.60 6.38
N GLU A 36 -11.14 14.67 6.85
CA GLU A 36 -11.40 14.72 8.28
C GLU A 36 -10.97 13.41 8.98
N LEU A 37 -11.28 12.26 8.39
CA LEU A 37 -10.81 10.97 8.88
C LEU A 37 -9.27 10.92 8.95
N LEU A 38 -8.58 11.33 7.88
CA LEU A 38 -7.11 11.31 7.84
C LEU A 38 -6.49 12.26 8.87
N ARG A 39 -7.09 13.43 9.12
CA ARG A 39 -6.67 14.34 10.21
C ARG A 39 -6.83 13.69 11.58
N GLN A 40 -7.96 13.02 11.83
CA GLN A 40 -8.20 12.30 13.08
C GLN A 40 -7.21 11.14 13.27
N CYS A 41 -6.77 10.52 12.17
CA CYS A 41 -5.71 9.51 12.15
C CYS A 41 -4.29 10.09 12.21
N GLY A 42 -4.13 11.41 12.35
CA GLY A 42 -2.83 12.06 12.60
C GLY A 42 -2.05 12.46 11.36
N ILE A 43 -2.69 12.55 10.18
CA ILE A 43 -2.05 13.11 8.98
C ILE A 43 -1.97 14.64 9.10
N ASP A 44 -0.73 15.15 9.12
CA ASP A 44 -0.45 16.57 9.06
C ASP A 44 -0.25 17.01 7.59
N PHE A 45 -1.35 17.45 6.97
CA PHE A 45 -1.33 17.93 5.58
C PHE A 45 -0.46 19.17 5.37
N LYS A 46 -0.28 20.02 6.40
CA LYS A 46 0.58 21.19 6.29
C LYS A 46 2.04 20.74 6.26
N MET A 47 2.43 19.87 7.18
CA MET A 47 3.77 19.29 7.21
C MET A 47 4.07 18.51 5.93
N ASN A 48 3.09 17.76 5.38
CA ASN A 48 3.25 17.08 4.11
C ASN A 48 3.56 18.06 2.98
N ASN A 49 2.84 19.18 2.87
CA ASN A 49 3.10 20.16 1.82
C ASN A 49 4.47 20.86 1.97
N GLU A 50 4.88 21.17 3.20
CA GLU A 50 6.14 21.89 3.49
C GLU A 50 7.39 20.98 3.42
N MET A 51 7.27 19.73 3.89
CA MET A 51 8.41 18.83 4.15
C MET A 51 8.28 17.46 3.47
N GLY A 52 7.18 17.22 2.75
CA GLY A 52 6.90 15.93 2.11
C GLY A 52 7.83 15.63 0.94
N ILE A 53 7.80 14.37 0.55
CA ILE A 53 8.60 13.80 -0.52
C ILE A 53 8.03 14.24 -1.86
N ASP A 54 8.92 14.63 -2.78
CA ASP A 54 8.56 14.82 -4.18
C ASP A 54 8.17 13.50 -4.84
N VAL A 55 6.96 13.43 -5.38
CA VAL A 55 6.41 12.23 -5.99
C VAL A 55 7.24 11.77 -7.21
N ASN A 56 7.80 12.71 -7.99
CA ASN A 56 8.61 12.37 -9.16
C ASN A 56 9.96 11.82 -8.75
N ARG A 57 10.60 12.42 -7.74
CA ARG A 57 11.85 11.90 -7.17
C ARG A 57 11.65 10.52 -6.56
N PHE A 58 10.55 10.32 -5.85
CA PHE A 58 10.21 9.00 -5.33
C PHE A 58 10.00 7.99 -6.47
N GLY A 59 9.31 8.36 -7.55
CA GLY A 59 9.12 7.50 -8.72
C GLY A 59 10.42 7.10 -9.41
N GLU A 60 11.37 8.03 -9.58
CA GLU A 60 12.69 7.74 -10.13
C GLU A 60 13.47 6.73 -9.27
N LEU A 61 13.45 6.92 -7.94
CA LEU A 61 14.11 6.01 -7.00
C LEU A 61 13.41 4.65 -6.95
N LEU A 62 12.07 4.62 -6.96
CA LEU A 62 11.31 3.37 -6.96
C LEU A 62 11.56 2.57 -8.24
N MET A 63 11.57 3.22 -9.40
CA MET A 63 11.85 2.60 -10.69
C MET A 63 13.22 1.89 -10.72
N SER A 64 14.24 2.52 -10.14
CA SER A 64 15.62 2.00 -10.13
C SER A 64 15.96 1.11 -8.92
N SER A 65 15.02 0.91 -7.99
CA SER A 65 15.25 0.17 -6.75
C SER A 65 15.29 -1.36 -6.90
N GLY A 66 14.76 -1.89 -8.00
CA GLY A 66 14.53 -3.33 -8.19
C GLY A 66 13.27 -3.86 -7.49
N ILE A 67 12.43 -3.01 -6.89
CA ILE A 67 11.15 -3.40 -6.26
C ILE A 67 10.05 -3.61 -7.32
N VAL A 68 10.07 -2.84 -8.40
CA VAL A 68 9.17 -2.95 -9.55
C VAL A 68 9.87 -3.62 -10.73
N LEU A 69 9.10 -4.12 -11.71
CA LEU A 69 9.62 -4.80 -12.90
C LEU A 69 10.50 -6.03 -12.56
N ASN A 70 10.22 -6.69 -11.44
CA ASN A 70 11.03 -7.76 -10.88
C ASN A 70 10.14 -8.92 -10.39
N ASP A 71 10.25 -10.09 -11.01
CA ASP A 71 9.50 -11.31 -10.66
C ASP A 71 10.00 -11.98 -9.38
N GLY A 72 11.19 -11.61 -8.89
CA GLY A 72 11.67 -11.99 -7.56
C GLY A 72 10.93 -11.29 -6.41
N VAL A 73 10.21 -10.19 -6.70
CA VAL A 73 9.49 -9.40 -5.68
C VAL A 73 8.01 -9.74 -5.68
N HIS A 74 7.51 -10.16 -4.52
CA HIS A 74 6.11 -10.53 -4.33
C HIS A 74 5.38 -9.43 -3.56
N TRP A 75 4.44 -8.78 -4.23
CA TRP A 75 3.61 -7.72 -3.68
C TRP A 75 2.41 -8.32 -2.95
N VAL A 76 2.25 -7.93 -1.68
CA VAL A 76 1.13 -8.37 -0.84
C VAL A 76 0.28 -7.14 -0.53
N THR A 77 -1.01 -7.22 -0.86
CA THR A 77 -1.90 -6.06 -0.81
C THR A 77 -3.30 -6.43 -0.28
N PHE A 78 -4.15 -5.44 -0.04
CA PHE A 78 -5.54 -5.66 0.36
C PHE A 78 -6.47 -4.72 -0.40
N HIS A 79 -7.27 -5.25 -1.32
CA HIS A 79 -8.25 -4.47 -2.10
C HIS A 79 -7.62 -3.31 -2.89
N SER A 80 -6.57 -3.64 -3.63
CA SER A 80 -5.49 -2.72 -4.02
C SER A 80 -5.64 -2.02 -5.36
N GLY A 81 -6.85 -1.99 -5.92
CA GLY A 81 -7.09 -1.38 -7.24
C GLY A 81 -6.67 0.09 -7.30
N TYR A 82 -7.05 0.87 -6.28
CA TYR A 82 -6.63 2.28 -6.17
C TYR A 82 -5.15 2.41 -5.82
N ASP A 83 -4.62 1.56 -4.93
CA ASP A 83 -3.21 1.59 -4.53
C ASP A 83 -2.28 1.46 -5.74
N PHE A 84 -2.54 0.46 -6.59
CA PHE A 84 -1.76 0.28 -7.81
C PHE A 84 -2.06 1.35 -8.86
N GLY A 85 -3.29 1.90 -8.91
CA GLY A 85 -3.58 3.06 -9.75
C GLY A 85 -2.69 4.26 -9.41
N TYR A 86 -2.50 4.57 -8.13
CA TYR A 86 -1.58 5.63 -7.72
C TYR A 86 -0.13 5.30 -8.03
N LEU A 87 0.33 4.06 -7.77
CA LEU A 87 1.70 3.65 -8.09
C LEU A 87 1.98 3.70 -9.60
N LEU A 88 1.06 3.24 -10.45
CA LEU A 88 1.22 3.31 -11.90
C LEU A 88 1.24 4.76 -12.39
N LYS A 89 0.34 5.62 -11.89
CA LYS A 89 0.36 7.06 -12.23
C LYS A 89 1.70 7.69 -11.87
N LEU A 90 2.24 7.35 -10.71
CA LEU A 90 3.53 7.82 -10.22
C LEU A 90 4.70 7.29 -11.05
N LEU A 91 4.73 5.99 -11.38
CA LEU A 91 5.83 5.34 -12.10
C LEU A 91 5.88 5.71 -13.58
N THR A 92 4.70 5.90 -14.19
CA THR A 92 4.59 6.20 -15.62
C THR A 92 4.56 7.69 -15.92
N CYS A 93 4.27 8.53 -14.91
CA CYS A 93 4.01 9.96 -15.06
C CYS A 93 2.97 10.26 -16.16
N ARG A 94 1.99 9.36 -16.34
CA ARG A 94 0.95 9.44 -17.38
C ARG A 94 -0.43 9.23 -16.76
N SER A 95 -1.46 9.61 -17.52
CA SER A 95 -2.82 9.17 -17.23
C SER A 95 -2.89 7.65 -17.27
N LEU A 96 -3.72 7.07 -16.38
CA LEU A 96 -3.97 5.64 -16.38
C LEU A 96 -4.68 5.22 -17.67
N PRO A 97 -4.53 3.97 -18.11
CA PRO A 97 -5.24 3.47 -19.29
C PRO A 97 -6.76 3.57 -19.15
N ASP A 98 -7.43 3.94 -20.24
CA ASP A 98 -8.90 4.07 -20.27
C ASP A 98 -9.63 2.72 -20.25
N THR A 99 -8.90 1.61 -20.38
CA THR A 99 -9.46 0.26 -20.42
C THR A 99 -8.91 -0.60 -19.29
N PRO A 100 -9.74 -1.48 -18.69
CA PRO A 100 -9.26 -2.46 -17.71
C PRO A 100 -8.14 -3.34 -18.26
N ALA A 101 -8.21 -3.75 -19.53
CA ALA A 101 -7.17 -4.57 -20.16
C ALA A 101 -5.82 -3.85 -20.16
N GLY A 102 -5.76 -2.60 -20.63
CA GLY A 102 -4.53 -1.82 -20.61
C GLY A 102 -4.02 -1.54 -19.19
N PHE A 103 -4.92 -1.37 -18.21
CA PHE A 103 -4.53 -1.27 -16.80
C PHE A 103 -3.84 -2.55 -16.33
N PHE A 104 -4.45 -3.71 -16.57
CA PHE A 104 -3.87 -5.00 -16.19
C PHE A 104 -2.57 -5.33 -16.94
N ASP A 105 -2.42 -4.90 -18.19
CA ASP A 105 -1.16 -5.03 -18.92
C ASP A 105 -0.02 -4.30 -18.19
N LEU A 106 -0.28 -3.09 -17.69
CA LEU A 106 0.69 -2.35 -16.89
C LEU A 106 0.91 -3.00 -15.52
N ILE A 107 -0.14 -3.49 -14.84
CA ILE A 107 0.02 -4.21 -13.57
C ILE A 107 0.93 -5.41 -13.74
N ASN A 108 0.66 -6.26 -14.73
CA ASN A 108 1.43 -7.48 -14.99
C ASN A 108 2.88 -7.18 -15.38
N MET A 109 3.13 -6.03 -16.02
CA MET A 109 4.48 -5.59 -16.35
C MET A 109 5.24 -5.08 -15.10
N TYR A 110 4.68 -4.13 -14.38
CA TYR A 110 5.36 -3.44 -13.27
C TYR A 110 5.37 -4.25 -11.96
N PHE A 111 4.35 -5.09 -11.74
CA PHE A 111 4.12 -5.87 -10.53
C PHE A 111 3.79 -7.31 -10.92
N PRO A 112 4.77 -8.08 -11.43
CA PRO A 112 4.52 -9.41 -11.99
C PRO A 112 3.97 -10.43 -11.00
N MET A 113 4.29 -10.29 -9.69
CA MET A 113 3.83 -11.18 -8.64
C MET A 113 3.02 -10.42 -7.59
N VAL A 114 1.68 -10.56 -7.61
CA VAL A 114 0.76 -9.86 -6.70
C VAL A 114 -0.17 -10.86 -5.99
N TYR A 115 -0.30 -10.71 -4.68
CA TYR A 115 -1.28 -11.36 -3.85
C TYR A 115 -2.20 -10.33 -3.21
N ASP A 116 -3.41 -10.18 -3.76
CA ASP A 116 -4.44 -9.36 -3.14
C ASP A 116 -5.24 -10.20 -2.13
N ILE A 117 -5.04 -9.92 -0.84
CA ILE A 117 -5.69 -10.64 0.27
C ILE A 117 -7.21 -10.60 0.13
N LYS A 118 -7.78 -9.46 -0.31
CA LYS A 118 -9.24 -9.33 -0.45
C LYS A 118 -9.77 -10.25 -1.54
N HIS A 119 -8.98 -10.49 -2.58
CA HIS A 119 -9.28 -11.50 -3.59
C HIS A 119 -9.13 -12.92 -3.02
N LEU A 120 -8.02 -13.21 -2.32
CA LEU A 120 -7.75 -14.52 -1.72
C LEU A 120 -8.83 -14.96 -0.72
N MET A 121 -9.37 -14.03 0.08
CA MET A 121 -10.48 -14.29 1.01
C MET A 121 -11.69 -14.96 0.34
N LYS A 122 -11.92 -14.75 -0.97
CA LYS A 122 -13.04 -15.39 -1.69
C LYS A 122 -12.91 -16.91 -1.76
N PHE A 123 -11.71 -17.43 -1.57
CA PHE A 123 -11.39 -18.86 -1.60
C PHE A 123 -11.21 -19.45 -0.20
N CYS A 124 -11.29 -18.62 0.85
CA CYS A 124 -11.22 -19.04 2.24
C CYS A 124 -12.63 -18.98 2.85
N ASN A 125 -13.20 -20.14 3.16
CA ASN A 125 -14.53 -20.19 3.76
C ASN A 125 -14.57 -19.35 5.06
N SER A 126 -15.65 -18.58 5.24
CA SER A 126 -15.94 -17.76 6.44
C SER A 126 -15.18 -16.44 6.59
N LEU A 127 -14.20 -16.10 5.74
CA LEU A 127 -13.50 -14.81 5.82
C LEU A 127 -14.23 -13.69 5.07
N HIS A 128 -14.51 -12.58 5.74
CA HIS A 128 -15.24 -11.43 5.18
C HIS A 128 -14.88 -10.12 5.89
N GLY A 129 -15.36 -8.98 5.37
CA GLY A 129 -15.11 -7.67 5.94
C GLY A 129 -13.86 -6.96 5.41
N GLY A 130 -13.49 -5.85 6.06
CA GLY A 130 -12.27 -5.08 5.75
C GLY A 130 -11.03 -5.63 6.45
N LEU A 131 -9.86 -5.03 6.19
CA LEU A 131 -8.57 -5.50 6.72
C LEU A 131 -8.56 -5.65 8.24
N ASN A 132 -9.11 -4.68 8.98
CA ASN A 132 -9.21 -4.74 10.44
C ASN A 132 -10.02 -5.95 10.91
N LYS A 133 -11.16 -6.24 10.26
CA LYS A 133 -12.00 -7.38 10.65
C LYS A 133 -11.30 -8.69 10.35
N LEU A 134 -10.63 -8.78 9.20
CA LEU A 134 -9.84 -9.95 8.85
C LEU A 134 -8.69 -10.17 9.85
N ALA A 135 -7.98 -9.11 10.23
CA ALA A 135 -6.91 -9.18 11.22
C ALA A 135 -7.43 -9.67 12.58
N GLU A 136 -8.60 -9.19 13.03
CA GLU A 136 -9.28 -9.67 14.24
C GLU A 136 -9.60 -11.17 14.15
N LEU A 137 -10.18 -11.63 13.04
CA LEU A 137 -10.52 -13.03 12.80
C LEU A 137 -9.30 -13.96 12.77
N LEU A 138 -8.13 -13.43 12.39
CA LEU A 138 -6.86 -14.16 12.31
C LEU A 138 -5.94 -13.89 13.52
N GLU A 139 -6.46 -13.22 14.55
CA GLU A 139 -5.75 -12.89 15.79
C GLU A 139 -4.42 -12.15 15.53
N VAL A 140 -4.44 -11.18 14.61
CA VAL A 140 -3.30 -10.32 14.29
C VAL A 140 -3.50 -8.95 14.94
N GLU A 141 -2.56 -8.59 15.81
CA GLU A 141 -2.53 -7.28 16.46
C GLU A 141 -1.98 -6.20 15.52
N ARG A 142 -2.63 -5.03 15.53
CA ARG A 142 -2.15 -3.85 14.81
C ARG A 142 -1.07 -3.12 15.60
N ILE A 143 0.00 -2.75 14.90
CA ILE A 143 1.03 -1.85 15.40
C ILE A 143 0.93 -0.52 14.65
N GLY A 144 0.83 0.59 15.38
CA GLY A 144 0.67 1.94 14.83
C GLY A 144 -0.80 2.35 14.65
N VAL A 145 -1.00 3.53 14.05
CA VAL A 145 -2.32 4.16 13.92
C VAL A 145 -3.06 3.62 12.69
N CYS A 146 -4.33 3.22 12.88
CA CYS A 146 -5.20 2.79 11.78
C CYS A 146 -5.39 3.91 10.74
N HIS A 147 -5.52 3.55 9.45
CA HIS A 147 -5.62 4.50 8.34
C HIS A 147 -4.35 5.33 8.09
N GLN A 148 -3.21 4.85 8.58
CA GLN A 148 -1.90 5.29 8.10
C GLN A 148 -1.22 4.16 7.32
N ALA A 149 -0.70 4.47 6.14
CA ALA A 149 -0.20 3.48 5.18
C ALA A 149 0.91 2.57 5.75
N GLY A 150 1.78 3.09 6.64
CA GLY A 150 2.78 2.29 7.32
C GLY A 150 2.18 1.23 8.25
N SER A 151 1.21 1.61 9.09
CA SER A 151 0.52 0.67 9.98
C SER A 151 -0.33 -0.34 9.19
N ASP A 152 -1.04 0.15 8.16
CA ASP A 152 -1.91 -0.69 7.32
C ASP A 152 -1.11 -1.70 6.48
N SER A 153 0.06 -1.31 5.94
CA SER A 153 0.93 -2.22 5.20
C SER A 153 1.55 -3.30 6.09
N LEU A 154 1.94 -2.95 7.33
CA LEU A 154 2.40 -3.93 8.31
C LEU A 154 1.29 -4.92 8.68
N LEU A 155 0.08 -4.42 8.96
CA LEU A 155 -1.07 -5.27 9.25
C LEU A 155 -1.37 -6.20 8.08
N THR A 156 -1.39 -5.67 6.85
CA THR A 156 -1.56 -6.44 5.60
C THR A 156 -0.55 -7.59 5.50
N SER A 157 0.73 -7.32 5.73
CA SER A 157 1.80 -8.34 5.68
C SER A 157 1.63 -9.42 6.75
N CYS A 158 1.36 -9.04 8.00
CA CYS A 158 1.14 -9.98 9.10
C CYS A 158 -0.11 -10.84 8.87
N THR A 159 -1.20 -10.23 8.42
CA THR A 159 -2.45 -10.92 8.09
C THR A 159 -2.27 -11.89 6.93
N PHE A 160 -1.52 -11.53 5.88
CA PHE A 160 -1.21 -12.45 4.79
C PHE A 160 -0.43 -13.68 5.26
N LYS A 161 0.57 -13.50 6.14
CA LYS A 161 1.32 -14.64 6.71
C LYS A 161 0.39 -15.59 7.46
N LYS A 162 -0.47 -15.06 8.33
CA LYS A 162 -1.48 -15.87 9.03
C LYS A 162 -2.45 -16.55 8.08
N LEU A 163 -2.86 -15.88 7.00
CA LEU A 163 -3.75 -16.46 6.02
C LEU A 163 -3.08 -17.66 5.32
N ARG A 164 -1.84 -17.48 4.83
CA ARG A 164 -1.06 -18.52 4.16
C ARG A 164 -0.73 -19.72 5.07
N ASP A 165 -0.53 -19.47 6.36
CA ASP A 165 -0.17 -20.54 7.29
C ASP A 165 -1.41 -21.37 7.73
N ASN A 166 -2.62 -20.86 7.52
CA ASN A 166 -3.88 -21.51 7.92
C ASN A 166 -4.69 -22.13 6.76
N PHE A 167 -4.38 -21.82 5.50
CA PHE A 167 -5.11 -22.25 4.31
C PHE A 167 -4.14 -22.65 3.19
#